data_AF-H0EQP0-F1
#
_entry.id   AF-H0EQP0-F1
#
_cell.length_a   1.000
_cell.length_b   1.000
_cell.length_c   1.000
_cell.angle_alpha   90.00
_cell.angle_beta   90.00
_cell.angle_gamma   90.00
#
_symmetry.space_group_name_H-M   'P 1'
#
loop_
_entity.id
_entity.type
_entity.pdbx_description
1 polymer ?
#
loop_
_entity_poly.entity_id
_entity_poly.type
_entity_poly.pdbx_seq_one_letter_code
_entity_poly.pdbx_strand_id
1 'polypeptide(L)'
;MAIITWGTLTSSRLQIPVDVLFTRLNTLRPKGLTPSDNILRTKIISLESRLLFFQYGPEVLTDCPFCSADDPKSYLYYFLPALLAPHILNLLIIGGVTSGLAIGKEGAVWRRTGTLAAGMAMGLDLWVTATYNHQDNARVTRLEEIDTFFWKMRVYRYLVLAVIDGLLGWMMYLSSTNRAFITAPAAAERIEFSTRVLDNVRTKMSAVGIIRNTVARDEPLREKTRQYWIQEGQLMGTLMEEREVLDSTYRKELKLELEQSTLYSVAILT
;
A
#
# COMPACT_ATOMS: atom_id res chain seq x y z
N MET A 1 -16.92 -18.35 -15.05
CA MET A 1 -18.33 -18.47 -14.64
C MET A 1 -19.10 -19.45 -15.52
N ALA A 2 -18.61 -19.77 -16.73
CA ALA A 2 -19.31 -20.48 -17.81
C ALA A 2 -19.24 -22.02 -17.80
N ILE A 3 -18.85 -22.75 -16.75
CA ILE A 3 -19.13 -24.21 -16.70
C ILE A 3 -19.86 -24.56 -15.42
N ILE A 4 -19.63 -23.80 -14.35
CA ILE A 4 -20.41 -23.90 -13.12
C ILE A 4 -21.86 -23.44 -13.36
N THR A 5 -22.06 -22.34 -14.12
CA THR A 5 -23.40 -21.98 -14.57
C THR A 5 -23.96 -23.01 -15.56
N TRP A 6 -23.12 -23.64 -16.38
CA TRP A 6 -23.62 -24.58 -17.39
C TRP A 6 -24.01 -25.92 -16.80
N GLY A 7 -23.24 -26.45 -15.86
CA GLY A 7 -23.56 -27.68 -15.14
C GLY A 7 -24.80 -27.50 -14.27
N THR A 8 -24.98 -26.34 -13.63
CA THR A 8 -26.18 -26.05 -12.83
C THR A 8 -27.41 -25.82 -13.70
N LEU A 9 -27.27 -25.16 -14.86
CA LEU A 9 -28.35 -24.97 -15.84
C LEU A 9 -28.72 -26.24 -16.61
N THR A 10 -27.75 -27.13 -16.89
CA THR A 10 -27.98 -28.35 -17.70
C THR A 10 -28.15 -29.63 -16.87
N SER A 11 -28.05 -29.55 -15.53
CA SER A 11 -28.02 -30.66 -14.56
C SER A 11 -27.17 -31.86 -15.02
N SER A 12 -26.10 -31.57 -15.76
CA SER A 12 -25.33 -32.57 -16.50
C SER A 12 -24.14 -33.05 -15.67
N ARG A 13 -23.92 -34.38 -15.64
CA ARG A 13 -22.78 -34.99 -14.94
C ARG A 13 -21.48 -34.66 -15.65
N LEU A 14 -20.38 -34.63 -14.90
CA LEU A 14 -19.03 -34.34 -15.42
C LEU A 14 -18.59 -35.30 -16.53
N GLN A 15 -19.13 -36.52 -16.58
CA GLN A 15 -18.77 -37.57 -17.54
C GLN A 15 -19.56 -37.53 -18.87
N ILE A 16 -20.54 -36.62 -19.01
CA ILE A 16 -21.40 -36.58 -20.21
C ILE A 16 -20.58 -36.19 -21.45
N PRO A 17 -20.82 -36.77 -22.64
CA PRO A 17 -20.12 -36.37 -23.85
C PRO A 17 -20.19 -34.85 -24.12
N VAL A 18 -19.08 -34.28 -24.59
CA VAL A 18 -18.92 -32.83 -24.80
C VAL A 18 -20.02 -32.28 -25.71
N ASP A 19 -20.30 -33.00 -26.79
CA ASP A 19 -21.29 -32.56 -27.78
C ASP A 19 -22.69 -32.44 -27.16
N VAL A 20 -23.09 -33.40 -26.33
CA VAL A 20 -24.39 -33.36 -25.64
C VAL A 20 -24.47 -32.17 -24.69
N LEU A 21 -23.38 -31.85 -23.99
CA LEU A 21 -23.31 -30.69 -23.11
C LEU A 21 -23.50 -29.38 -23.88
N PHE A 22 -22.77 -29.18 -24.98
CA PHE A 22 -22.86 -27.96 -25.78
C PHE A 22 -24.17 -27.86 -26.57
N THR A 23 -24.77 -28.98 -26.99
CA THR A 23 -26.11 -28.99 -27.58
C THR A 23 -27.16 -28.54 -26.57
N ARG A 24 -27.14 -29.08 -25.33
CA ARG A 24 -28.05 -28.65 -24.25
C ARG A 24 -27.85 -27.18 -23.89
N LEU A 25 -26.60 -26.73 -23.85
CA LEU A 25 -26.32 -25.32 -23.61
C LEU A 25 -26.90 -24.42 -24.70
N ASN A 26 -26.74 -24.81 -25.97
CA ASN A 26 -27.27 -24.05 -27.09
C ASN A 26 -28.80 -23.94 -27.03
N THR A 27 -29.49 -24.99 -26.56
CA THR A 27 -30.95 -24.95 -26.35
C THR A 27 -31.38 -24.04 -25.20
N LEU A 28 -30.55 -23.90 -24.17
CA LEU A 28 -30.86 -23.09 -22.99
C LEU A 28 -30.57 -21.60 -23.18
N ARG A 29 -29.71 -21.23 -24.14
CA ARG A 29 -29.31 -19.85 -24.37
C ARG A 29 -30.09 -19.24 -25.54
N PRO A 30 -30.85 -18.15 -25.34
CA PRO A 30 -31.66 -17.54 -26.40
C PRO A 30 -30.85 -16.94 -27.56
N LYS A 31 -29.56 -16.65 -27.33
CA LYS A 31 -28.64 -16.08 -28.33
C LYS A 31 -27.64 -17.12 -28.91
N GLY A 32 -27.80 -18.40 -28.58
CA GLY A 32 -26.88 -19.46 -29.00
C GLY A 32 -25.50 -19.41 -28.33
N LEU A 33 -24.55 -20.17 -28.87
CA LEU A 33 -23.16 -20.28 -28.38
C LEU A 33 -22.34 -19.01 -28.66
N THR A 34 -21.58 -18.54 -27.67
CA THR A 34 -20.65 -17.42 -27.88
C THR A 34 -19.36 -17.86 -28.58
N PRO A 35 -18.58 -16.94 -29.18
CA PRO A 35 -17.30 -17.29 -29.80
C PRO A 35 -16.34 -18.02 -28.85
N SER A 36 -16.27 -17.58 -27.59
CA SER A 36 -15.48 -18.22 -26.54
C SER A 36 -15.96 -19.64 -26.25
N ASP A 37 -17.26 -19.91 -26.34
CA ASP A 37 -17.81 -21.25 -26.11
C ASP A 37 -17.41 -22.23 -27.22
N ASN A 38 -17.33 -21.75 -28.46
CA ASN A 38 -16.86 -22.55 -29.58
C ASN A 38 -15.38 -22.92 -29.45
N ILE A 39 -14.54 -21.97 -29.00
CA ILE A 39 -13.12 -22.25 -28.70
C ILE A 39 -13.01 -23.22 -27.52
N LEU A 40 -13.83 -23.03 -26.48
CA LEU A 40 -13.82 -23.90 -25.32
C LEU A 40 -14.24 -25.33 -25.69
N ARG A 41 -15.20 -25.49 -26.61
CA ARG A 41 -15.62 -26.80 -27.14
C ARG A 41 -14.47 -27.56 -27.79
N THR A 42 -13.58 -26.88 -28.52
CA THR A 42 -12.43 -27.55 -29.15
C THR A 42 -11.33 -27.92 -28.16
N LYS A 43 -11.29 -27.29 -26.99
CA LYS A 43 -10.29 -27.56 -25.94
C LYS A 43 -10.75 -28.61 -24.92
N ILE A 44 -12.04 -28.64 -24.61
CA ILE A 44 -12.62 -29.58 -23.64
C ILE A 44 -13.03 -30.88 -24.35
N ILE A 45 -12.05 -31.68 -24.79
CA ILE A 45 -12.31 -32.94 -25.51
C ILE A 45 -12.33 -34.15 -24.57
N SER A 46 -11.42 -34.18 -23.58
CA SER A 46 -11.21 -35.30 -22.67
C SER A 46 -11.78 -35.02 -21.28
N LEU A 47 -11.84 -36.05 -20.43
CA LEU A 47 -12.12 -35.86 -19.00
C LEU A 47 -11.02 -35.01 -18.36
N GLU A 48 -9.76 -35.25 -18.73
CA GLU A 48 -8.60 -34.53 -18.21
C GLU A 48 -8.70 -33.02 -18.42
N SER A 49 -9.04 -32.57 -19.64
CA SER A 49 -9.19 -31.14 -19.91
C SER A 49 -10.37 -30.50 -19.16
N ARG A 50 -11.40 -31.27 -18.78
CA ARG A 50 -12.47 -30.79 -17.88
C ARG A 50 -12.00 -30.62 -16.45
N LEU A 51 -11.15 -31.51 -15.96
CA LEU A 51 -10.59 -31.39 -14.60
C LEU A 51 -9.69 -30.15 -14.52
N LEU A 52 -8.83 -29.96 -15.53
CA LEU A 52 -7.97 -28.79 -15.66
C LEU A 52 -8.76 -27.49 -15.80
N PHE A 53 -9.94 -27.53 -16.42
CA PHE A 53 -10.86 -26.39 -16.44
C PHE A 53 -11.25 -25.93 -15.02
N PHE A 54 -11.52 -26.86 -14.08
CA PHE A 54 -11.91 -26.48 -12.71
C PHE A 54 -10.73 -25.94 -11.89
N GLN A 55 -9.50 -26.30 -12.25
CA GLN A 55 -8.29 -25.82 -11.60
C GLN A 55 -7.86 -24.43 -12.12
N TYR A 56 -7.78 -24.24 -13.44
CA TYR A 56 -7.21 -23.03 -14.06
C TYR A 56 -8.24 -22.07 -14.66
N GLY A 57 -9.47 -22.53 -14.87
CA GLY A 57 -10.55 -21.71 -15.39
C GLY A 57 -10.63 -21.62 -16.92
N PRO A 58 -11.64 -20.88 -17.44
CA PRO A 58 -11.93 -20.79 -18.88
C PRO A 58 -10.86 -20.04 -19.67
N GLU A 59 -10.40 -18.90 -19.17
CA GLU A 59 -9.47 -18.00 -19.87
C GLU A 59 -8.15 -18.70 -20.20
N VAL A 60 -7.60 -19.45 -19.25
CA VAL A 60 -6.37 -20.23 -19.44
C VAL A 60 -6.56 -21.32 -20.50
N LEU A 61 -7.73 -21.95 -20.56
CA LEU A 61 -8.00 -23.00 -21.55
C LEU A 61 -8.26 -22.45 -22.95
N THR A 62 -8.88 -21.27 -23.08
CA THR A 62 -9.15 -20.66 -24.38
C THR A 62 -7.95 -19.93 -24.96
N ASP A 63 -7.18 -19.25 -24.12
CA ASP A 63 -6.19 -18.27 -24.57
C ASP A 63 -4.76 -18.83 -24.60
N CYS A 64 -4.52 -19.99 -23.96
CA CYS A 64 -3.19 -20.61 -23.99
C CYS A 64 -2.91 -21.31 -25.35
N PRO A 65 -1.86 -20.88 -26.08
CA PRO A 65 -1.54 -21.44 -27.40
C PRO A 65 -0.76 -22.75 -27.33
N PHE A 66 0.02 -22.99 -26.26
CA PHE A 66 0.91 -24.15 -26.14
C PHE A 66 0.45 -25.19 -25.10
N CYS A 67 -0.64 -24.94 -24.38
CA CYS A 67 -1.09 -25.83 -23.32
C CYS A 67 -1.78 -27.07 -23.90
N SER A 68 -1.47 -28.25 -23.33
CA SER A 68 -2.06 -29.53 -23.70
C SER A 68 -2.46 -30.33 -22.45
N ALA A 69 -3.52 -31.13 -22.56
CA ALA A 69 -3.98 -31.97 -21.45
C ALA A 69 -2.98 -33.08 -21.07
N ASP A 70 -2.09 -33.46 -22.00
CA ASP A 70 -1.04 -34.46 -21.76
C ASP A 70 0.10 -33.92 -20.87
N ASP A 71 0.30 -32.60 -20.84
CA ASP A 71 1.23 -31.93 -19.93
C ASP A 71 0.49 -30.88 -19.06
N PRO A 72 -0.09 -31.30 -17.93
CA PRO A 72 -0.81 -30.39 -17.01
C PRO A 72 0.02 -29.20 -16.52
N LYS A 73 1.36 -29.30 -16.50
CA LYS A 73 2.24 -28.22 -16.04
C LYS A 73 2.27 -27.04 -17.01
N SER A 74 2.03 -27.28 -18.29
CA SER A 74 1.94 -26.22 -19.30
C SER A 74 0.90 -25.15 -18.92
N TYR A 75 -0.25 -25.58 -18.38
CA TYR A 75 -1.30 -24.68 -17.89
C TYR A 75 -0.85 -23.87 -16.67
N LEU A 76 -0.10 -24.48 -15.74
CA LEU A 76 0.45 -23.77 -14.58
C LEU A 76 1.36 -22.62 -15.03
N TYR A 77 2.30 -22.89 -15.94
CA TYR A 77 3.23 -21.87 -16.41
C TYR A 77 2.54 -20.70 -17.10
N TYR A 78 1.51 -20.98 -17.89
CA TYR A 78 0.69 -19.92 -18.50
C TYR A 78 -0.11 -19.13 -17.46
N PHE A 79 -0.60 -19.78 -16.40
CA PHE A 79 -1.41 -19.16 -15.35
C PHE A 79 -0.58 -18.34 -14.35
N LEU A 80 0.73 -18.60 -14.23
CA LEU A 80 1.61 -17.94 -13.25
C LEU A 80 1.52 -16.40 -13.25
N PRO A 81 1.54 -15.68 -14.38
CA PRO A 81 1.46 -14.22 -14.36
C PRO A 81 0.14 -13.73 -13.75
N ALA A 82 -0.98 -14.36 -14.10
CA ALA A 82 -2.30 -14.00 -13.55
C ALA A 82 -2.42 -14.36 -12.06
N LEU A 83 -1.78 -15.45 -11.64
CA LEU A 83 -1.70 -15.88 -10.24
C LEU A 83 -0.87 -14.91 -9.38
N LEU A 84 0.30 -14.51 -9.88
CA LEU A 84 1.26 -13.69 -9.14
C LEU A 84 0.97 -12.19 -9.20
N ALA A 85 0.30 -11.70 -10.25
CA ALA A 85 -0.04 -10.29 -10.43
C ALA A 85 -0.64 -9.61 -9.18
N PRO A 86 -1.70 -10.14 -8.52
CA PRO A 86 -2.26 -9.51 -7.32
C PRO A 86 -1.27 -9.49 -6.15
N HIS A 87 -0.42 -10.51 -5.99
CA HIS A 87 0.59 -10.57 -4.94
C HIS A 87 1.71 -9.57 -5.15
N ILE A 88 2.20 -9.46 -6.39
CA ILE A 88 3.22 -8.48 -6.77
C ILE A 88 2.68 -7.07 -6.55
N LEU A 89 1.45 -6.79 -7.00
CA LEU A 89 0.80 -5.52 -6.77
C LEU A 89 0.70 -5.21 -5.27
N ASN A 90 0.26 -6.17 -4.45
CA ASN A 90 0.17 -5.96 -3.02
C ASN A 90 1.54 -5.69 -2.38
N LEU A 91 2.56 -6.44 -2.79
CA LEU A 91 3.94 -6.26 -2.31
C LEU A 91 4.50 -4.88 -2.66
N LEU A 92 4.18 -4.35 -3.85
CA LEU A 92 4.52 -2.98 -4.24
C LEU A 92 3.79 -1.95 -3.38
N ILE A 93 2.49 -2.15 -3.11
CA ILE A 93 1.70 -1.26 -2.25
C ILE A 93 2.27 -1.26 -0.83
N ILE A 94 2.48 -2.42 -0.22
CA ILE A 94 3.09 -2.54 1.10
C ILE A 94 4.48 -1.87 1.11
N GLY A 95 5.31 -2.14 0.11
CA GLY A 95 6.63 -1.54 -0.02
C GLY A 95 6.61 -0.01 -0.14
N GLY A 96 5.62 0.54 -0.84
CA GLY A 96 5.42 1.98 -0.97
C GLY A 96 4.92 2.63 0.33
N VAL A 97 3.87 2.06 0.93
CA VAL A 97 3.25 2.56 2.17
C VAL A 97 4.22 2.48 3.35
N THR A 98 4.98 1.40 3.47
CA THR A 98 5.99 1.24 4.54
C THR A 98 7.32 1.93 4.24
N SER A 99 7.44 2.64 3.11
CA SER A 99 8.65 3.39 2.81
C SER A 99 8.80 4.59 3.74
N GLY A 100 10.04 4.84 4.21
CA GLY A 100 10.33 6.00 5.06
C GLY A 100 10.05 7.36 4.40
N LEU A 101 9.95 7.39 3.07
CA LEU A 101 9.58 8.58 2.30
C LEU A 101 8.08 8.92 2.41
N ALA A 102 7.22 7.92 2.60
CA ALA A 102 5.76 8.12 2.65
C ALA A 102 5.25 8.38 4.09
N ILE A 103 5.67 7.55 5.05
CA ILE A 103 5.08 7.52 6.42
C ILE A 103 6.10 7.85 7.53
N GLY A 104 7.38 8.00 7.19
CA GLY A 104 8.44 8.24 8.17
C GLY A 104 8.93 6.98 8.88
N LYS A 105 9.65 7.14 10.00
CA LYS A 105 10.34 6.05 10.70
C LYS A 105 9.40 4.97 11.23
N GLU A 106 8.21 5.36 11.69
CA GLU A 106 7.22 4.44 12.28
C GLU A 106 6.71 3.40 11.28
N GLY A 107 6.52 3.78 10.01
CA GLY A 107 6.15 2.85 8.95
C GLY A 107 7.29 1.95 8.49
N ALA A 108 8.53 2.44 8.57
CA ALA A 108 9.71 1.71 8.10
C ALA A 108 10.00 0.44 8.93
N VAL A 109 9.65 0.43 10.21
CA VAL A 109 9.80 -0.75 11.09
C VAL A 109 8.97 -1.94 10.59
N TRP A 110 7.78 -1.67 10.07
CA TRP A 110 6.84 -2.68 9.58
C TRP A 110 7.13 -3.17 8.16
N ARG A 111 8.10 -2.56 7.47
CA ARG A 111 8.44 -2.94 6.10
C ARG A 111 8.85 -4.40 6.00
N ARG A 112 9.80 -4.83 6.84
CA ARG A 112 10.31 -6.22 6.79
C ARG A 112 9.21 -7.24 7.05
N THR A 113 8.39 -7.01 8.07
CA THR A 113 7.31 -7.92 8.46
C THR A 113 6.21 -7.95 7.39
N GLY A 114 5.79 -6.79 6.88
CA GLY A 114 4.82 -6.68 5.79
C GLY A 114 5.29 -7.36 4.49
N THR A 115 6.53 -7.10 4.06
CA THR A 115 7.09 -7.74 2.85
C THR A 115 7.23 -9.25 2.99
N LEU A 116 7.58 -9.73 4.19
CA LEU A 116 7.75 -11.15 4.44
C LEU A 116 6.39 -11.87 4.52
N ALA A 117 5.39 -11.25 5.16
CA ALA A 117 4.01 -11.75 5.16
C ALA A 117 3.42 -11.84 3.75
N ALA A 118 3.57 -10.77 2.94
CA ALA A 118 3.13 -10.77 1.54
C ALA A 118 3.86 -11.82 0.69
N GLY A 119 5.18 -11.95 0.86
CA GLY A 119 5.98 -12.97 0.17
C GLY A 119 5.60 -14.40 0.57
N MET A 120 5.30 -14.64 1.84
CA MET A 120 4.80 -15.94 2.30
C MET A 120 3.42 -16.25 1.73
N ALA A 121 2.49 -15.28 1.70
CA ALA A 121 1.17 -15.46 1.11
C ALA A 121 1.25 -15.82 -0.38
N MET A 122 2.13 -15.15 -1.11
CA MET A 122 2.42 -15.45 -2.52
C MET A 122 2.97 -16.88 -2.69
N GLY A 123 3.96 -17.27 -1.88
CA GLY A 123 4.55 -18.60 -1.93
C GLY A 123 3.56 -19.71 -1.59
N LEU A 124 2.70 -19.48 -0.58
CA LEU A 124 1.64 -20.42 -0.19
C LEU A 124 0.58 -20.57 -1.29
N ASP A 125 0.11 -19.49 -1.90
CA ASP A 125 -0.87 -19.54 -2.99
C ASP A 125 -0.32 -20.29 -4.22
N LEU A 126 0.96 -20.04 -4.57
CA LEU A 126 1.65 -20.79 -5.60
C LEU A 126 1.77 -22.28 -5.25
N TRP A 127 2.19 -22.59 -4.02
CA TRP A 127 2.35 -23.96 -3.56
C TRP A 127 1.02 -24.74 -3.56
N VAL A 128 -0.06 -24.15 -3.04
CA VAL A 128 -1.40 -24.75 -3.05
C VAL A 128 -1.87 -24.98 -4.49
N THR A 129 -1.69 -24.01 -5.38
CA THR A 129 -2.08 -24.14 -6.79
C THR A 129 -1.28 -25.22 -7.52
N ALA A 130 0.03 -25.32 -7.25
CA ALA A 130 0.92 -26.27 -7.90
C ALA A 130 0.78 -27.72 -7.38
N THR A 131 0.35 -27.89 -6.13
CA THR A 131 0.18 -29.21 -5.49
C THR A 131 -1.25 -29.71 -5.48
N TYR A 132 -2.21 -28.89 -5.94
CA TYR A 132 -3.62 -29.28 -6.03
C TYR A 132 -3.81 -30.51 -6.92
N ASN A 133 -4.49 -31.52 -6.39
CA ASN A 133 -4.81 -32.75 -7.10
C ASN A 133 -6.14 -32.62 -7.85
N HIS A 134 -6.09 -32.29 -9.14
CA HIS A 134 -7.29 -32.16 -9.97
C HIS A 134 -7.99 -33.50 -10.25
N GLN A 135 -7.33 -34.64 -10.02
CA GLN A 135 -7.90 -35.97 -10.23
C GLN A 135 -8.99 -36.34 -9.21
N ASP A 136 -9.05 -35.65 -8.07
CA ASP A 136 -10.07 -35.93 -7.05
C ASP A 136 -11.49 -35.70 -7.60
N ASN A 137 -11.64 -34.71 -8.49
CA ASN A 137 -12.89 -34.41 -9.18
C ASN A 137 -13.30 -35.49 -10.21
N ALA A 138 -12.40 -36.40 -10.63
CA ALA A 138 -12.72 -37.43 -11.63
C ALA A 138 -13.72 -38.47 -11.11
N ARG A 139 -13.74 -38.69 -9.78
CA ARG A 139 -14.58 -39.69 -9.11
C ARG A 139 -15.95 -39.14 -8.70
N VAL A 140 -16.11 -37.81 -8.75
CA VAL A 140 -17.31 -37.13 -8.30
C VAL A 140 -18.42 -37.25 -9.34
N THR A 141 -19.58 -37.74 -8.90
CA THR A 141 -20.73 -37.97 -9.80
C THR A 141 -21.80 -36.89 -9.71
N ARG A 142 -21.86 -36.18 -8.57
CA ARG A 142 -22.81 -35.10 -8.32
C ARG A 142 -22.17 -33.76 -8.60
N LEU A 143 -22.92 -32.86 -9.23
CA LEU A 143 -22.40 -31.54 -9.58
C LEU A 143 -22.12 -30.67 -8.33
N GLU A 144 -22.93 -30.83 -7.28
CA GLU A 144 -22.82 -30.10 -6.01
C GLU A 144 -21.54 -30.43 -5.24
N GLU A 145 -20.98 -31.61 -5.47
CA GLU A 145 -19.77 -32.11 -4.80
C GLU A 145 -18.49 -31.76 -5.58
N ILE A 146 -18.59 -31.20 -6.79
CA ILE A 146 -17.42 -30.86 -7.61
C ILE A 146 -16.65 -29.71 -6.95
N ASP A 147 -15.36 -29.90 -6.74
CA ASP A 147 -14.52 -28.83 -6.24
C ASP A 147 -14.18 -27.82 -7.35
N THR A 148 -14.67 -26.59 -7.17
CA THR A 148 -14.48 -25.47 -8.10
C THR A 148 -13.27 -24.63 -7.70
N PHE A 149 -12.12 -25.30 -7.67
CA PHE A 149 -10.85 -24.78 -7.14
C PHE A 149 -10.51 -23.37 -7.63
N PHE A 150 -10.55 -23.12 -8.94
CA PHE A 150 -10.23 -21.82 -9.54
C PHE A 150 -10.99 -20.66 -8.90
N TRP A 151 -12.31 -20.83 -8.71
CA TRP A 151 -13.18 -19.77 -8.19
C TRP A 151 -13.02 -19.61 -6.68
N LYS A 152 -12.92 -20.72 -5.94
CA LYS A 152 -12.68 -20.70 -4.50
C LYS A 152 -11.35 -20.03 -4.18
N MET A 153 -10.27 -20.44 -4.84
CA MET A 153 -8.94 -19.86 -4.64
C MET A 153 -8.88 -18.38 -5.02
N ARG A 154 -9.62 -17.94 -6.05
CA ARG A 154 -9.70 -16.52 -6.36
C ARG A 154 -10.29 -15.71 -5.20
N VAL A 155 -11.34 -16.20 -4.54
CA VAL A 155 -11.93 -15.55 -3.36
C VAL A 155 -10.97 -15.60 -2.17
N TYR A 156 -10.40 -16.76 -1.87
CA TYR A 156 -9.46 -16.92 -0.75
C TYR A 156 -8.23 -16.05 -0.90
N ARG A 157 -7.69 -15.91 -2.12
CA ARG A 157 -6.54 -15.04 -2.41
C ARG A 157 -6.80 -13.60 -1.99
N TYR A 158 -7.90 -13.01 -2.46
CA TYR A 158 -8.22 -11.62 -2.12
C TYR A 158 -8.59 -11.46 -0.65
N LEU A 159 -9.22 -12.47 -0.03
CA LEU A 159 -9.52 -12.45 1.39
C LEU A 159 -8.25 -12.48 2.25
N VAL A 160 -7.29 -13.36 1.93
CA VAL A 160 -6.00 -13.46 2.63
C VAL A 160 -5.22 -12.17 2.50
N LEU A 161 -5.15 -11.59 1.30
CA LEU A 161 -4.49 -10.30 1.08
C LEU A 161 -5.15 -9.19 1.92
N ALA A 162 -6.49 -9.08 1.88
CA ALA A 162 -7.21 -8.09 2.67
C ALA A 162 -7.01 -8.26 4.18
N VAL A 163 -6.93 -9.50 4.68
CA VAL A 163 -6.66 -9.77 6.10
C VAL A 163 -5.24 -9.34 6.46
N ILE A 164 -4.24 -9.66 5.63
CA ILE A 164 -2.84 -9.25 5.86
C ILE A 164 -2.75 -7.72 5.88
N ASP A 165 -3.32 -7.04 4.90
CA ASP A 165 -3.26 -5.58 4.78
C ASP A 165 -4.03 -4.89 5.91
N GLY A 166 -5.19 -5.44 6.28
CA GLY A 166 -5.99 -4.97 7.41
C GLY A 166 -5.25 -5.10 8.74
N LEU A 167 -4.62 -6.25 8.99
CA LEU A 167 -3.81 -6.47 10.20
C LEU A 167 -2.57 -5.57 10.21
N LEU A 168 -1.88 -5.40 9.09
CA LEU A 168 -0.72 -4.53 8.97
C LEU A 168 -1.11 -3.07 9.24
N GLY A 169 -2.16 -2.58 8.60
CA GLY A 169 -2.67 -1.22 8.80
C GLY A 169 -3.13 -0.98 10.24
N TRP A 170 -3.82 -1.96 10.83
CA TRP A 170 -4.23 -1.91 12.23
C TRP A 170 -3.02 -1.83 13.18
N MET A 171 -2.00 -2.65 12.96
CA MET A 171 -0.78 -2.63 13.77
C MET A 171 0.01 -1.33 13.62
N MET A 172 0.09 -0.78 12.40
CA MET A 172 0.71 0.53 12.15
C MET A 172 -0.06 1.67 12.83
N TYR A 173 -1.39 1.59 12.84
CA TYR A 173 -2.23 2.56 13.56
C TYR A 173 -1.97 2.51 15.07
N LEU A 174 -1.92 1.31 15.64
CA LEU A 174 -1.66 1.13 17.07
C LEU A 174 -0.24 1.51 17.48
N SER A 175 0.76 1.28 16.63
CA SER A 175 2.14 1.69 16.90
C SER A 175 2.32 3.20 16.80
N SER A 176 1.78 3.84 15.76
CA SER A 176 1.89 5.29 15.57
C SER A 176 1.15 6.11 16.63
N THR A 177 0.06 5.58 17.19
CA THR A 177 -0.71 6.23 18.26
C THR A 177 -0.19 5.93 19.67
N ASN A 178 0.96 5.24 19.81
CA ASN A 178 1.52 4.79 21.10
C ASN A 178 0.53 3.99 21.97
N ARG A 179 -0.48 3.36 21.36
CA ARG A 179 -1.53 2.61 22.07
C ARG A 179 -1.14 1.16 22.35
N ALA A 180 -0.36 0.53 21.47
CA ALA A 180 0.06 -0.87 21.64
C ALA A 180 1.49 -1.04 22.16
N PHE A 181 2.40 -0.15 21.81
CA PHE A 181 3.79 -0.20 22.25
C PHE A 181 4.14 1.16 22.84
N ILE A 182 4.13 1.26 24.17
CA ILE A 182 4.72 2.41 24.88
C ILE A 182 6.24 2.28 24.73
N THR A 183 6.76 2.63 23.56
CA THR A 183 8.19 2.76 23.35
C THR A 183 8.58 4.10 23.96
N ALA A 184 8.93 4.09 25.25
CA ALA A 184 9.76 5.17 25.76
C ALA A 184 11.04 5.15 24.89
N PRO A 185 11.37 6.24 24.14
CA PRO A 185 12.57 6.23 23.31
C PRO A 185 13.77 5.84 24.17
N ALA A 186 14.54 4.86 23.70
CA ALA A 186 15.67 4.30 24.45
C ALA A 186 16.55 5.45 24.93
N ALA A 187 17.01 5.39 26.19
CA ALA A 187 17.80 6.47 26.79
C ALA A 187 19.00 6.86 25.90
N ALA A 188 19.61 5.89 25.22
CA ALA A 188 20.69 6.10 24.27
C ALA A 188 20.29 6.95 23.04
N GLU A 189 19.09 6.74 22.47
CA GLU A 189 18.63 7.50 21.29
C GLU A 189 18.22 8.93 21.66
N ARG A 190 17.65 9.12 22.86
CA ARG A 190 17.42 10.46 23.43
C ARG A 190 18.74 11.20 23.63
N ILE A 191 19.74 10.53 24.20
CA ILE A 191 21.06 11.10 24.44
C ILE A 191 21.75 11.42 23.12
N GLU A 192 21.69 10.55 22.11
CA GLU A 192 22.30 10.80 20.80
C GLU A 192 21.66 12.00 20.10
N PHE A 193 20.33 12.09 20.09
CA PHE A 193 19.63 13.24 19.51
C PHE A 193 19.98 14.54 20.23
N SER A 194 19.89 14.55 21.56
CA SER A 194 20.25 15.72 22.37
C SER A 194 21.72 16.10 22.19
N THR A 195 22.64 15.13 22.09
CA THR A 195 24.07 15.37 21.86
C THR A 195 24.32 15.96 20.48
N ARG A 196 23.67 15.45 19.42
CA ARG A 196 23.79 16.03 18.07
C ARG A 196 23.30 17.47 18.02
N VAL A 197 22.19 17.77 18.69
CA VAL A 197 21.68 19.15 18.79
C VAL A 197 22.68 20.02 19.57
N LEU A 198 23.21 19.51 20.69
CA LEU A 198 24.19 20.22 21.51
C LEU A 198 25.48 20.50 20.74
N ASP A 199 25.99 19.55 19.95
CA ASP A 199 27.21 19.70 19.16
C ASP A 199 27.03 20.73 18.03
N ASN A 200 25.85 20.75 17.41
CA ASN A 200 25.54 21.73 16.38
C ASN A 200 25.48 23.16 16.97
N VAL A 201 24.85 23.30 18.15
CA VAL A 201 24.82 24.57 18.90
C VAL A 201 26.23 24.96 19.37
N ARG A 202 27.00 24.01 19.91
CA ARG A 202 28.38 24.23 20.38
C ARG A 202 29.29 24.71 19.26
N THR A 203 29.18 24.13 18.07
CA THR A 203 29.97 24.53 16.90
C THR A 203 29.63 25.94 16.44
N LYS A 204 28.33 26.30 16.45
CA LYS A 204 27.92 27.68 16.15
C LYS A 204 28.40 28.66 17.21
N MET A 205 28.29 28.29 18.49
CA MET A 205 28.72 29.13 19.60
C MET A 205 30.25 29.31 19.63
N SER A 206 31.02 28.27 19.32
CA SER A 206 32.48 28.38 19.21
C SER A 206 32.88 29.26 18.03
N ALA A 207 32.22 29.13 16.88
CA ALA A 207 32.45 30.01 15.73
C ALA A 207 32.15 31.48 16.07
N VAL A 208 31.00 31.76 16.71
CA VAL A 208 30.67 33.12 17.18
C VAL A 208 31.68 33.63 18.20
N GLY A 209 32.14 32.76 19.11
CA GLY A 209 33.16 33.10 20.10
C GLY A 209 34.50 33.47 19.46
N ILE A 210 34.94 32.71 18.46
CA ILE A 210 36.15 33.01 17.68
C ILE A 210 35.98 34.35 16.96
N ILE A 211 34.86 34.57 16.25
CA ILE A 211 34.59 35.82 15.55
C ILE A 211 34.62 37.00 16.53
N ARG A 212 33.94 36.92 17.68
CA ARG A 212 33.96 37.98 18.69
C ARG A 212 35.36 38.23 19.23
N ASN A 213 36.14 37.18 19.48
CA ASN A 213 37.51 37.32 19.97
C ASN A 213 38.42 37.99 18.92
N THR A 214 38.31 37.58 17.66
CA THR A 214 39.03 38.18 16.54
C THR A 214 38.67 39.65 16.35
N VAL A 215 37.38 39.99 16.38
CA VAL A 215 36.91 41.39 16.30
C VAL A 215 37.41 42.21 17.49
N ALA A 216 37.44 41.65 18.70
CA ALA A 216 37.92 42.37 19.87
C ALA A 216 39.42 42.66 19.83
N ARG A 217 40.21 41.75 19.24
CA ARG A 217 41.67 41.84 19.12
C ARG A 217 42.16 42.69 17.95
N ASP A 218 41.37 42.81 16.88
CA ASP A 218 41.75 43.53 15.67
C ASP A 218 41.09 44.92 15.62
N GLU A 219 41.92 45.97 15.68
CA GLU A 219 41.50 47.39 15.75
C GLU A 219 40.59 47.81 14.59
N PRO A 220 40.94 47.59 13.30
CA PRO A 220 40.07 47.93 12.17
C PRO A 220 38.73 47.19 12.16
N LEU A 221 38.66 45.94 12.65
CA LEU A 221 37.40 45.19 12.73
C LEU A 221 36.50 45.70 13.86
N ARG A 222 37.10 46.08 15.00
CA ARG A 222 36.39 46.70 16.11
C ARG A 222 35.77 48.03 15.71
N GLU A 223 36.51 48.84 14.96
CA GLU A 223 36.01 50.13 14.48
C GLU A 223 34.84 49.98 13.50
N LYS A 224 34.92 49.05 12.54
CA LYS A 224 33.80 48.75 11.63
C LYS A 224 32.57 48.24 12.38
N THR A 225 32.76 47.40 13.39
CA THR A 225 31.64 46.91 14.22
C THR A 225 31.00 48.06 15.00
N ARG A 226 31.80 48.96 15.57
CA ARG A 226 31.31 50.16 16.28
C ARG A 226 30.51 51.08 15.35
N GLN A 227 31.03 51.33 14.14
CA GLN A 227 30.35 52.14 13.13
C GLN A 227 29.02 51.51 12.69
N TYR A 228 28.99 50.19 12.48
CA TYR A 228 27.78 49.46 12.16
C TYR A 228 26.69 49.64 13.24
N TRP A 229 27.02 49.45 14.52
CA TRP A 229 26.04 49.60 15.61
C TRP A 229 25.56 51.04 15.80
N ILE A 230 26.43 52.04 15.59
CA ILE A 230 26.03 53.45 15.61
C ILE A 230 25.06 53.75 14.47
N GLN A 231 25.36 53.27 13.26
CA GLN A 231 24.51 53.45 12.08
C GLN A 231 23.16 52.75 12.24
N GLU A 232 23.15 51.51 12.74
CA GLU A 232 21.92 50.75 12.99
C GLU A 232 21.05 51.44 14.05
N GLY A 233 21.65 51.94 15.14
CA GLY A 233 20.93 52.68 16.18
C GLY A 233 20.33 53.98 15.65
N GLN A 234 21.06 54.70 14.79
CA GLN A 234 20.56 55.91 14.12
C GLN A 234 19.43 55.57 13.14
N LEU A 235 19.60 54.52 12.33
CA LEU A 235 18.60 54.06 11.36
C LEU A 235 17.30 53.62 12.07
N MET A 236 17.41 52.81 13.12
CA MET A 236 16.26 52.37 13.92
C MET A 236 15.58 53.53 14.65
N GLY A 237 16.36 54.51 15.13
CA GLY A 237 15.81 55.75 15.69
C GLY A 237 15.00 56.53 14.66
N THR A 238 15.54 56.72 13.45
CA THR A 238 14.83 57.42 12.36
C THR A 238 13.58 56.66 11.89
N LEU A 239 13.63 55.32 11.80
CA LEU A 239 12.48 54.50 11.42
C LEU A 239 11.39 54.50 12.50
N MET A 240 11.74 54.61 13.78
CA MET A 240 10.76 54.76 14.86
C MET A 240 10.13 56.15 14.93
N GLU A 241 10.80 57.17 14.38
CA GLU A 241 10.26 58.53 14.26
C GLU A 241 9.34 58.72 13.04
N GLU A 242 9.40 57.83 12.05
CA GLU A 242 8.49 57.84 10.90
C GLU A 242 7.04 57.53 11.32
N ARG A 243 6.13 58.47 11.03
CA ARG A 243 4.69 58.36 11.35
C ARG A 243 4.03 57.09 10.81
N GLU A 244 4.49 56.56 9.68
CA GLU A 244 3.95 55.34 9.07
C GLU A 244 4.23 54.09 9.92
N VAL A 245 5.40 54.01 10.55
CA VAL A 245 5.81 52.88 11.40
C VAL A 245 5.07 52.94 12.74
N LEU A 246 4.91 54.13 13.33
CA LEU A 246 4.09 54.34 14.52
C LEU A 246 2.64 53.93 14.26
N ASP A 247 2.02 54.40 13.18
CA ASP A 247 0.63 54.05 12.83
C ASP A 247 0.47 52.54 12.55
N SER A 248 1.49 51.87 12.02
CA SER A 248 1.47 50.42 11.81
C SER A 248 1.56 49.63 13.11
N THR A 249 2.28 50.15 14.10
CA THR A 249 2.48 49.51 15.41
C THR A 249 1.23 49.69 16.27
N TYR A 250 0.70 50.91 16.35
CA TYR A 250 -0.59 51.20 17.00
C TYR A 250 -1.74 50.40 16.36
N ARG A 251 -1.76 50.26 15.02
CA ARG A 251 -2.79 49.48 14.34
C ARG A 251 -2.68 47.97 14.61
N LYS A 252 -1.46 47.44 14.78
CA LYS A 252 -1.26 46.03 15.18
C LYS A 252 -1.71 45.80 16.62
N GLU A 253 -1.36 46.70 17.54
CA GLU A 253 -1.80 46.64 18.93
C GLU A 253 -3.33 46.71 19.04
N LEU A 254 -3.97 47.66 18.35
CA LEU A 254 -5.43 47.79 18.31
C LEU A 254 -6.11 46.54 17.73
N LYS A 255 -5.49 45.90 16.72
CA LYS A 255 -6.02 44.68 16.11
C LYS A 255 -5.94 43.49 17.07
N LEU A 256 -4.86 43.38 17.85
CA LEU A 256 -4.71 42.36 18.89
C LEU A 256 -5.72 42.56 20.03
N GLU A 257 -5.96 43.80 20.47
CA GLU A 257 -6.97 44.11 21.49
C GLU A 257 -8.40 43.79 21.00
N LEU A 258 -8.72 44.07 19.74
CA LEU A 258 -10.01 43.72 19.12
C LEU A 258 -10.20 42.20 19.01
N GLU A 259 -9.16 41.46 18.60
CA GLU A 259 -9.21 40.00 18.47
C GLU A 259 -9.31 39.31 19.83
N GLN A 260 -8.71 39.90 20.86
CA GLN A 260 -8.86 39.45 22.24
C GLN A 260 -10.27 39.75 22.80
N SER A 261 -10.84 40.92 22.50
CA SER A 261 -12.21 41.30 22.90
C SER A 261 -13.29 40.43 22.25
N THR A 262 -13.14 40.08 20.97
CA THR A 262 -14.07 39.15 20.29
C THR A 262 -13.98 37.74 20.85
N LEU A 263 -12.77 37.26 21.19
CA LEU A 263 -12.58 35.99 21.89
C LEU A 263 -13.27 35.97 23.26
N TYR A 264 -13.17 37.04 24.05
CA TYR A 264 -13.88 37.14 25.33
C TYR A 264 -15.41 37.23 25.17
N SER A 265 -15.91 37.89 24.13
CA SER A 265 -17.35 38.03 23.87
C SER A 265 -18.00 36.70 23.45
N VAL A 266 -17.31 35.90 22.64
CA VAL A 266 -17.78 34.57 22.20
C VAL A 266 -17.78 33.58 23.37
N ALA A 267 -16.79 33.65 24.27
CA ALA A 267 -16.70 32.76 25.43
C ALA A 267 -17.79 33.01 26.51
N ILE A 268 -18.45 34.16 26.51
CA ILE A 268 -19.55 34.48 27.45
C ILE A 268 -20.92 34.04 26.92
N LEU A 269 -21.03 33.76 25.61
CA LEU A 269 -22.29 33.40 24.92
C LEU A 269 -22.42 31.88 24.62
N THR A 270 -21.47 31.06 25.04
CA THR A 270 -21.49 29.58 24.98
C THR A 270 -21.49 28.99 26.38
#